data_AF-D8U7A8-F1
#
_entry.id   AF-D8U7A8-F1
#
_cell.length_a   1.000
_cell.length_b   1.000
_cell.length_c   1.000
_cell.angle_alpha   90.00
_cell.angle_beta   90.00
_cell.angle_gamma   90.00
#
_symmetry.space_group_name_H-M   'P 1'
#
loop_
_entity.id
_entity.type
_entity.pdbx_description
1 polymer ?
#
loop_
_entity_poly.entity_id
_entity_poly.type
_entity_poly.pdbx_seq_one_letter_code
_entity_poly.pdbx_strand_id
1 'polypeptide(L)'
;MSIDIKELQAELVCSRKKVSEWSASRVQFMTELKDLHATLLRDQTEKINNLQGVKAQLQVQAGQISKRLQDEEEEAVRTEERLAGTKAEESTLKRRLEAAQVHLRKRQEVYRQQLEGMESVNKERQQQLDNLRQQSALFGERFGLHFRTRVPGEFTVVMTCIDARDPDKEFCVAVRMALGDVYTVTKCEPLVPDLDELVDQVNRTNDFGAFVKASSVEFVEGISKEEAAKFERIAASLVARLNDVQDYVEEDYNDDGDDSLVPFGASPEEIAARQACIAQRRSGGVTGSSSSSSGGDSGALRLADGPNGYVPRSKRRRQIPDENLPK
;
A
#
# COMPACT_ATOMS: atom_id res chain seq x y z
N MET A 1 -83.61 91.46 113.84
CA MET A 1 -82.76 90.36 113.33
C MET A 1 -81.41 90.97 112.98
N SER A 2 -80.40 90.85 113.85
CA SER A 2 -79.06 91.37 113.55
C SER A 2 -78.38 90.39 112.59
N ILE A 3 -78.14 90.83 111.36
CA ILE A 3 -77.34 90.06 110.41
C ILE A 3 -75.90 90.12 110.91
N ASP A 4 -75.30 88.97 111.20
CA ASP A 4 -73.94 88.87 111.71
C ASP A 4 -72.93 89.07 110.56
N ILE A 5 -72.30 90.24 110.57
CA ILE A 5 -71.35 90.68 109.55
C ILE A 5 -70.15 89.72 109.44
N LYS A 6 -69.80 89.02 110.53
CA LYS A 6 -68.68 88.07 110.54
C LYS A 6 -69.01 86.78 109.80
N GLU A 7 -70.25 86.32 109.87
CA GLU A 7 -70.73 85.12 109.16
C GLU A 7 -70.73 85.36 107.65
N LEU A 8 -71.21 86.54 107.22
CA LEU A 8 -71.20 86.94 105.81
C LEU A 8 -69.78 87.04 105.23
N GLN A 9 -68.82 87.54 106.03
CA GLN A 9 -67.41 87.58 105.62
C GLN A 9 -66.81 86.17 105.50
N ALA A 10 -67.14 85.25 106.41
CA ALA A 10 -66.71 83.86 106.32
C ALA A 10 -67.29 83.15 105.08
N GLU A 11 -68.56 83.39 104.75
CA GLU A 11 -69.22 82.86 103.54
C GLU A 11 -68.63 83.45 102.24
N LEU A 12 -68.31 84.75 102.22
CA LEU A 12 -67.62 85.38 101.09
C LEU A 12 -66.20 84.81 100.89
N VAL A 13 -65.47 84.56 101.97
CA VAL A 13 -64.15 83.92 101.89
C VAL A 13 -64.28 82.46 101.41
N CYS A 14 -65.28 81.73 101.90
CA CYS A 14 -65.54 80.35 101.49
C CYS A 14 -65.96 80.25 100.01
N SER A 15 -66.88 81.10 99.55
CA SER A 15 -67.30 81.15 98.14
C SER A 15 -66.17 81.60 97.22
N ARG A 16 -65.37 82.61 97.62
CA ARG A 16 -64.18 83.03 96.88
C ARG A 16 -63.16 81.89 96.75
N LYS A 17 -62.94 81.12 97.84
CA LYS A 17 -62.07 79.95 97.81
C LYS A 17 -62.58 78.88 96.85
N LYS A 18 -63.87 78.52 96.92
CA LYS A 18 -64.51 77.57 95.98
C LYS A 18 -64.42 78.03 94.53
N VAL A 19 -64.64 79.31 94.25
CA VAL A 19 -64.51 79.88 92.91
C VAL A 19 -63.05 79.87 92.45
N SER A 20 -62.10 80.14 93.34
CA SER A 20 -60.66 80.08 93.00
C SER A 20 -60.16 78.65 92.77
N GLU A 21 -60.65 77.67 93.53
CA GLU A 21 -60.35 76.25 93.35
C GLU A 21 -60.99 75.73 92.06
N TRP A 22 -62.24 76.12 91.79
CA TRP A 22 -62.93 75.80 90.54
C TRP A 22 -62.23 76.41 89.33
N SER A 23 -61.83 77.69 89.40
CA SER A 23 -61.12 78.35 88.31
C SER A 23 -59.73 77.75 88.11
N ALA A 24 -59.00 77.43 89.18
CA ALA A 24 -57.72 76.75 89.11
C ALA A 24 -57.85 75.33 88.51
N SER A 25 -58.83 74.55 88.96
CA SER A 25 -59.11 73.22 88.40
C SER A 25 -59.52 73.28 86.93
N ARG A 26 -60.32 74.29 86.54
CA ARG A 26 -60.71 74.49 85.14
C ARG A 26 -59.51 74.88 84.27
N VAL A 27 -58.61 75.72 84.79
CA VAL A 27 -57.37 76.09 84.11
C VAL A 27 -56.47 74.85 83.96
N GLN A 28 -56.31 74.03 85.01
CA GLN A 28 -55.53 72.79 84.96
C GLN A 28 -56.09 71.79 83.93
N PHE A 29 -57.40 71.58 83.92
CA PHE A 29 -58.03 70.73 82.92
C PHE A 29 -57.80 71.25 81.48
N MET A 30 -57.88 72.56 81.28
CA MET A 30 -57.62 73.17 79.97
C MET A 30 -56.15 73.08 79.56
N THR A 31 -55.21 73.15 80.52
CA THR A 31 -53.78 72.93 80.24
C THR A 31 -53.51 71.46 79.89
N GLU A 32 -54.06 70.51 80.63
CA GLU A 32 -53.93 69.07 80.32
C GLU A 32 -54.52 68.71 78.95
N LEU A 33 -55.70 69.25 78.61
CA LEU A 33 -56.31 69.04 77.31
C LEU A 33 -55.45 69.65 76.18
N LYS A 34 -54.86 70.83 76.41
CA LYS A 34 -53.91 71.44 75.48
C LYS A 34 -52.66 70.59 75.29
N ASP A 35 -52.10 70.08 76.38
CA ASP A 35 -50.89 69.25 76.34
C ASP A 35 -51.16 67.93 75.61
N LEU A 36 -52.30 67.29 75.86
CA LEU A 36 -52.75 66.10 75.14
C LEU A 36 -52.96 66.38 73.64
N HIS A 37 -53.57 67.51 73.31
CA HIS A 37 -53.76 67.89 71.91
C HIS A 37 -52.40 68.17 71.25
N ALA A 38 -51.48 68.84 71.95
CA ALA A 38 -50.14 69.11 71.46
C ALA A 38 -49.31 67.82 71.26
N THR A 39 -49.43 66.82 72.13
CA THR A 39 -48.80 65.50 71.92
C THR A 39 -49.41 64.78 70.72
N LEU A 40 -50.75 64.78 70.59
CA LEU A 40 -51.41 64.13 69.46
C LEU A 40 -51.02 64.77 68.12
N LEU A 41 -50.97 66.09 68.04
CA LEU A 41 -50.52 66.80 66.85
C LEU A 41 -49.06 66.48 66.51
N ARG A 42 -48.18 66.41 67.52
CA ARG A 42 -46.79 65.99 67.33
C ARG A 42 -46.71 64.58 66.75
N ASP A 43 -47.40 63.62 67.34
CA ASP A 43 -47.42 62.22 66.87
C ASP A 43 -47.98 62.12 65.43
N GLN A 44 -49.02 62.88 65.10
CA GLN A 44 -49.58 62.93 63.74
C GLN A 44 -48.61 63.55 62.75
N THR A 45 -47.91 64.63 63.13
CA THR A 45 -46.90 65.29 62.29
C THR A 45 -45.73 64.34 62.03
N GLU A 46 -45.26 63.62 63.05
CA GLU A 46 -44.22 62.60 62.91
C GLU A 46 -44.65 61.47 61.98
N LYS A 47 -45.89 60.97 62.10
CA LYS A 47 -46.43 59.95 61.19
C LYS A 47 -46.50 60.43 59.74
N ILE A 48 -46.93 61.68 59.52
CA ILE A 48 -46.98 62.28 58.18
C ILE A 48 -45.57 62.37 57.60
N ASN A 49 -44.60 62.85 58.38
CA ASN A 49 -43.20 62.95 57.94
C ASN A 49 -42.60 61.57 57.62
N ASN A 50 -42.88 60.56 58.43
CA ASN A 50 -42.44 59.17 58.19
C ASN A 50 -43.06 58.60 56.91
N LEU A 51 -44.36 58.78 56.69
CA LEU A 51 -45.03 58.33 55.48
C LEU A 51 -44.51 59.05 54.23
N GLN A 52 -44.22 60.35 54.33
CA GLN A 52 -43.59 61.11 53.26
C GLN A 52 -42.17 60.59 52.95
N GLY A 53 -41.39 60.25 53.97
CA GLY A 53 -40.07 59.64 53.82
C GLY A 53 -40.14 58.27 53.11
N VAL A 54 -41.05 57.39 53.54
CA VAL A 54 -41.27 56.08 52.91
C VAL A 54 -41.74 56.24 51.46
N LYS A 55 -42.66 57.18 51.18
CA LYS A 55 -43.11 57.47 49.81
C LYS A 55 -41.95 57.90 48.92
N ALA A 56 -41.09 58.81 49.41
CA ALA A 56 -39.92 59.26 48.66
C ALA A 56 -38.93 58.10 48.40
N GLN A 57 -38.68 57.25 49.39
CA GLN A 57 -37.82 56.08 49.25
C GLN A 57 -38.37 55.09 48.21
N LEU A 58 -39.67 54.78 48.26
CA LEU A 58 -40.33 53.90 47.29
C LEU A 58 -40.28 54.50 45.87
N GLN A 59 -40.43 55.82 45.72
CA GLN A 59 -40.34 56.47 44.43
C GLN A 59 -38.92 56.37 43.84
N VAL A 60 -37.88 56.51 44.67
CA VAL A 60 -36.48 56.31 44.25
C VAL A 60 -36.25 54.85 43.86
N GLN A 61 -36.73 53.89 44.66
CA GLN A 61 -36.61 52.46 44.35
C GLN A 61 -37.33 52.08 43.05
N ALA A 62 -38.54 52.59 42.83
CA ALA A 62 -39.28 52.38 41.58
C ALA A 62 -38.52 52.92 40.37
N GLY A 63 -37.91 54.12 40.49
CA GLY A 63 -37.07 54.69 39.45
C GLY A 63 -35.81 53.85 39.17
N GLN A 64 -35.17 53.29 40.21
CA GLN A 64 -34.01 52.40 40.05
C GLN A 64 -34.38 51.09 39.37
N ILE A 65 -35.50 50.48 39.77
CA ILE A 65 -35.99 49.24 39.16
C ILE A 65 -36.35 49.48 37.69
N SER A 66 -37.03 50.59 37.38
CA SER A 66 -37.38 50.93 35.99
C SER A 66 -36.14 51.11 35.11
N LYS A 67 -35.07 51.74 35.63
CA LYS A 67 -33.81 51.88 34.88
C LYS A 67 -33.15 50.53 34.64
N ARG A 68 -33.06 49.69 35.68
CA ARG A 68 -32.51 48.34 35.56
C ARG A 68 -33.27 47.50 34.55
N LEU A 69 -34.60 47.58 34.56
CA LEU A 69 -35.43 46.85 33.60
C LEU A 69 -35.14 47.30 32.17
N GLN A 70 -35.02 48.61 31.94
CA GLN A 70 -34.65 49.14 30.62
C GLN A 70 -33.27 48.65 30.17
N ASP A 71 -32.27 48.67 31.06
CA ASP A 71 -30.92 48.18 30.76
C ASP A 71 -30.94 46.68 30.40
N GLU A 72 -31.70 45.88 31.16
CA GLU A 72 -31.89 44.44 30.93
C GLU A 72 -32.61 44.17 29.59
N GLU A 73 -33.62 44.97 29.23
CA GLU A 73 -34.31 44.89 27.93
C GLU A 73 -33.37 45.21 26.76
N GLU A 74 -32.56 46.27 26.88
CA GLU A 74 -31.57 46.64 25.86
C GLU A 74 -30.47 45.57 25.71
N GLU A 75 -30.06 44.93 26.79
CA GLU A 75 -29.14 43.79 26.75
C GLU A 75 -29.80 42.56 26.10
N ALA A 76 -31.05 42.26 26.43
CA ALA A 76 -31.79 41.16 25.82
C ALA A 76 -31.84 41.31 24.30
N VAL A 77 -32.24 42.49 23.79
CA VAL A 77 -32.28 42.79 22.35
C VAL A 77 -30.90 42.61 21.70
N ARG A 78 -29.84 43.16 22.31
CA ARG A 78 -28.46 42.99 21.79
C ARG A 78 -28.04 41.53 21.72
N THR A 79 -28.40 40.73 22.71
CA THR A 79 -28.08 39.29 22.71
C THR A 79 -28.88 38.53 21.65
N GLU A 80 -30.14 38.88 21.42
CA GLU A 80 -30.99 38.29 20.38
C GLU A 80 -30.45 38.60 18.98
N GLU A 81 -30.05 39.84 18.71
CA GLU A 81 -29.43 40.22 17.44
C GLU A 81 -28.13 39.44 17.18
N ARG A 82 -27.28 39.31 18.19
CA ARG A 82 -26.05 38.49 18.09
C ARG A 82 -26.37 37.02 17.83
N LEU A 83 -27.40 36.49 18.49
CA LEU A 83 -27.84 35.10 18.31
C LEU A 83 -28.41 34.89 16.90
N ALA A 84 -29.18 35.85 16.36
CA ALA A 84 -29.66 35.81 15.00
C ALA A 84 -28.50 35.86 13.99
N GLY A 85 -27.49 36.71 14.22
CA GLY A 85 -26.28 36.79 13.40
C GLY A 85 -25.50 35.48 13.36
N THR A 86 -25.20 34.90 14.52
CA THR A 86 -24.50 33.61 14.61
C THR A 86 -25.27 32.46 13.94
N LYS A 87 -26.61 32.42 14.08
CA LYS A 87 -27.45 31.44 13.37
C LYS A 87 -27.40 31.62 11.85
N ALA A 88 -27.39 32.86 11.36
CA ALA A 88 -27.26 33.12 9.93
C ALA A 88 -25.92 32.61 9.42
N GLU A 89 -24.82 32.93 10.12
CA GLU A 89 -23.47 32.43 9.80
C GLU A 89 -23.41 30.90 9.79
N GLU A 90 -23.95 30.24 10.81
CA GLU A 90 -24.02 28.78 10.90
C GLU A 90 -24.75 28.18 9.68
N SER A 91 -25.89 28.77 9.29
CA SER A 91 -26.65 28.32 8.13
C SER A 91 -25.86 28.47 6.82
N THR A 92 -25.12 29.57 6.66
CA THR A 92 -24.29 29.78 5.47
C THR A 92 -23.11 28.82 5.42
N LEU A 93 -22.50 28.53 6.58
CA LEU A 93 -21.40 27.60 6.70
C LEU A 93 -21.84 26.16 6.41
N LYS A 94 -23.00 25.74 6.91
CA LYS A 94 -23.62 24.45 6.58
C LYS A 94 -23.82 24.28 5.08
N ARG A 95 -24.40 25.29 4.40
CA ARG A 95 -24.56 25.26 2.93
C ARG A 95 -23.24 25.15 2.18
N ARG A 96 -22.20 25.88 2.63
CA ARG A 96 -20.85 25.81 2.04
C ARG A 96 -20.24 24.43 2.23
N LEU A 97 -20.42 23.83 3.41
CA LEU A 97 -19.92 22.50 3.72
C LEU A 97 -20.61 21.43 2.87
N GLU A 98 -21.92 21.48 2.72
CA GLU A 98 -22.69 20.59 1.84
C GLU A 98 -22.23 20.72 0.38
N ALA A 99 -22.08 21.96 -0.13
CA ALA A 99 -21.56 22.21 -1.46
C ALA A 99 -20.15 21.61 -1.64
N ALA A 100 -19.25 21.83 -0.68
CA ALA A 100 -17.90 21.27 -0.72
C ALA A 100 -17.90 19.73 -0.70
N GLN A 101 -18.78 19.11 0.10
CA GLN A 101 -18.93 17.65 0.12
C GLN A 101 -19.42 17.10 -1.22
N VAL A 102 -20.40 17.76 -1.85
CA VAL A 102 -20.88 17.37 -3.19
C VAL A 102 -19.76 17.50 -4.22
N HIS A 103 -19.00 18.59 -4.20
CA HIS A 103 -17.85 18.77 -5.09
C HIS A 103 -16.78 17.70 -4.88
N LEU A 104 -16.47 17.35 -3.62
CA LEU A 104 -15.51 16.30 -3.31
C LEU A 104 -15.97 14.93 -3.84
N ARG A 105 -17.24 14.57 -3.64
CA ARG A 105 -17.82 13.32 -4.15
C ARG A 105 -17.76 13.24 -5.67
N LYS A 106 -18.12 14.32 -6.36
CA LYS A 106 -18.02 14.38 -7.84
C LYS A 106 -16.58 14.17 -8.30
N ARG A 107 -15.61 14.81 -7.63
CA ARG A 107 -14.19 14.67 -8.00
C ARG A 107 -13.66 13.27 -7.73
N GLN A 108 -14.06 12.64 -6.63
CA GLN A 108 -13.73 11.24 -6.33
C GLN A 108 -14.27 10.29 -7.40
N GLU A 109 -15.50 10.51 -7.85
CA GLU A 109 -16.12 9.70 -8.91
C GLU A 109 -15.34 9.81 -10.23
N VAL A 110 -14.96 11.02 -10.63
CA VAL A 110 -14.14 11.24 -11.83
C VAL A 110 -12.80 10.51 -11.74
N TYR A 111 -12.12 10.59 -10.59
CA TYR A 111 -10.86 9.87 -10.40
C TYR A 111 -11.04 8.36 -10.42
N ARG A 112 -12.14 7.84 -9.87
CA ARG A 112 -12.45 6.40 -9.93
C ARG A 112 -12.61 5.94 -11.38
N GLN A 113 -13.39 6.68 -12.18
CA GLN A 113 -13.60 6.36 -13.60
C GLN A 113 -12.30 6.43 -14.41
N GLN A 114 -11.45 7.42 -14.13
CA GLN A 114 -10.12 7.51 -14.77
C GLN A 114 -9.23 6.33 -14.41
N LEU A 115 -9.23 5.91 -13.13
CA LEU A 115 -8.43 4.77 -12.70
C LEU A 115 -8.91 3.48 -13.36
N GLU A 116 -10.22 3.22 -13.36
CA GLU A 116 -10.82 2.05 -14.01
C GLU A 116 -10.51 2.03 -15.51
N GLY A 117 -10.58 3.17 -16.19
CA GLY A 117 -10.22 3.29 -17.61
C GLY A 117 -8.72 3.08 -17.89
N MET A 118 -7.83 3.52 -16.98
CA MET A 118 -6.40 3.23 -17.11
C MET A 118 -6.08 1.75 -16.86
N GLU A 119 -6.74 1.14 -15.88
CA GLU A 119 -6.58 -0.28 -15.57
C GLU A 119 -7.05 -1.18 -16.72
N SER A 120 -8.18 -0.86 -17.37
CA SER A 120 -8.66 -1.61 -18.52
C SER A 120 -7.68 -1.53 -19.70
N VAL A 121 -7.23 -0.33 -20.06
CA VAL A 121 -6.24 -0.12 -21.13
C VAL A 121 -4.92 -0.82 -20.83
N ASN A 122 -4.46 -0.79 -19.58
CA ASN A 122 -3.23 -1.47 -19.19
C ASN A 122 -3.40 -2.99 -19.28
N LYS A 123 -4.55 -3.53 -18.86
CA LYS A 123 -4.86 -4.96 -18.97
C LYS A 123 -4.91 -5.41 -20.44
N GLU A 124 -5.54 -4.64 -21.31
CA GLU A 124 -5.58 -4.92 -22.75
C GLU A 124 -4.18 -4.92 -23.36
N ARG A 125 -3.35 -3.90 -23.03
CA ARG A 125 -1.96 -3.84 -23.49
C ARG A 125 -1.14 -5.02 -22.96
N GLN A 126 -1.33 -5.40 -21.69
CA GLN A 126 -0.63 -6.53 -21.10
C GLN A 126 -1.02 -7.83 -21.79
N GLN A 127 -2.31 -8.05 -22.07
CA GLN A 127 -2.78 -9.20 -22.84
C GLN A 127 -2.21 -9.22 -24.26
N GLN A 128 -2.14 -8.07 -24.94
CA GLN A 128 -1.50 -7.98 -26.25
C GLN A 128 -0.02 -8.36 -26.20
N LEU A 129 0.72 -7.86 -25.19
CA LEU A 129 2.13 -8.22 -25.00
C LEU A 129 2.31 -9.70 -24.70
N ASP A 130 1.45 -10.29 -23.87
CA ASP A 130 1.52 -11.70 -23.52
C ASP A 130 1.16 -12.59 -24.73
N ASN A 131 0.19 -12.19 -25.54
CA ASN A 131 -0.14 -12.85 -26.81
C ASN A 131 1.04 -12.79 -27.80
N LEU A 132 1.68 -11.62 -27.95
CA LEU A 132 2.86 -11.47 -28.81
C LEU A 132 4.03 -12.31 -28.33
N ARG A 133 4.27 -12.38 -27.00
CA ARG A 133 5.30 -13.24 -26.40
C ARG A 133 5.01 -14.71 -26.64
N GLN A 134 3.76 -15.14 -26.44
CA GLN A 134 3.35 -16.51 -26.70
C GLN A 134 3.50 -16.88 -28.18
N GLN A 135 3.06 -16.00 -29.09
CA GLN A 135 3.25 -16.19 -30.52
C GLN A 135 4.74 -16.28 -30.87
N SER A 136 5.57 -15.36 -30.38
CA SER A 136 7.02 -15.39 -30.60
C SER A 136 7.66 -16.68 -30.07
N ALA A 137 7.22 -17.19 -28.91
CA ALA A 137 7.70 -18.45 -28.37
C ALA A 137 7.29 -19.63 -29.26
N LEU A 138 6.02 -19.69 -29.69
CA LEU A 138 5.52 -20.72 -30.61
C LEU A 138 6.23 -20.68 -31.97
N PHE A 139 6.55 -19.49 -32.49
CA PHE A 139 7.36 -19.34 -33.70
C PHE A 139 8.77 -19.90 -33.48
N GLY A 140 9.40 -19.59 -32.34
CA GLY A 140 10.70 -20.14 -31.97
C GLY A 140 10.70 -21.67 -31.88
N GLU A 141 9.72 -22.24 -31.18
CA GLU A 141 9.60 -23.69 -31.00
C GLU A 141 9.31 -24.44 -32.32
N ARG A 142 8.43 -23.91 -33.18
CA ARG A 142 8.03 -24.61 -34.41
C ARG A 142 9.05 -24.48 -35.55
N PHE A 143 9.70 -23.33 -35.66
CA PHE A 143 10.63 -23.05 -36.74
C PHE A 143 12.10 -23.18 -36.32
N GLY A 144 12.37 -23.45 -35.04
CA GLY A 144 13.73 -23.44 -34.50
C GLY A 144 14.40 -22.08 -34.68
N LEU A 145 13.65 -20.99 -34.69
CA LEU A 145 14.15 -19.67 -35.08
C LEU A 145 13.97 -18.66 -33.95
N HIS A 146 15.07 -18.14 -33.42
CA HIS A 146 15.07 -17.16 -32.36
C HIS A 146 15.80 -15.89 -32.76
N PHE A 147 15.18 -14.75 -32.49
CA PHE A 147 15.81 -13.44 -32.66
C PHE A 147 16.37 -12.97 -31.32
N ARG A 148 17.67 -12.70 -31.26
CA ARG A 148 18.34 -12.17 -30.06
C ARG A 148 18.93 -10.80 -30.38
N THR A 149 18.53 -9.78 -29.65
CA THR A 149 19.13 -8.44 -29.74
C THR A 149 20.14 -8.28 -28.61
N ARG A 150 21.44 -8.47 -28.87
CA ARG A 150 22.52 -8.26 -27.88
C ARG A 150 23.04 -6.82 -27.87
N VAL A 151 23.05 -6.17 -29.04
CA VAL A 151 23.61 -4.83 -29.24
C VAL A 151 22.55 -3.95 -29.89
N PRO A 152 22.35 -2.69 -29.45
CA PRO A 152 21.40 -1.78 -30.10
C PRO A 152 21.79 -1.56 -31.56
N GLY A 153 20.87 -1.87 -32.48
CA GLY A 153 21.08 -1.76 -33.93
C GLY A 153 21.57 -3.05 -34.63
N GLU A 154 21.83 -4.11 -33.87
CA GLU A 154 22.23 -5.42 -34.41
C GLU A 154 21.35 -6.51 -33.81
N PHE A 155 20.84 -7.40 -34.66
CA PHE A 155 20.06 -8.55 -34.23
C PHE A 155 20.70 -9.83 -34.73
N THR A 156 20.75 -10.83 -33.85
CA THR A 156 21.26 -12.16 -34.14
C THR A 156 20.11 -13.10 -34.39
N VAL A 157 20.10 -13.70 -35.56
CA VAL A 157 19.22 -14.81 -35.91
C VAL A 157 19.89 -16.09 -35.46
N VAL A 158 19.25 -16.80 -34.54
CA VAL A 158 19.69 -18.10 -34.03
C VAL A 158 18.74 -19.15 -34.60
N MET A 159 19.30 -20.10 -35.31
CA MET A 159 18.60 -21.20 -35.94
C MET A 159 18.99 -22.50 -35.22
N THR A 160 18.02 -23.32 -34.85
CA THR A 160 18.17 -24.64 -34.22
C THR A 160 17.45 -25.67 -35.09
N CYS A 161 17.59 -26.97 -34.77
CA CYS A 161 17.02 -28.07 -35.56
C CYS A 161 17.53 -28.17 -37.00
N ILE A 162 18.71 -27.61 -37.29
CA ILE A 162 19.37 -27.75 -38.61
C ILE A 162 20.11 -29.10 -38.71
N ASP A 163 20.81 -29.49 -37.65
CA ASP A 163 21.52 -30.76 -37.58
C ASP A 163 20.56 -31.87 -37.10
N ALA A 164 20.38 -32.91 -37.91
CA ALA A 164 19.49 -34.03 -37.59
C ALA A 164 20.03 -34.91 -36.44
N ARG A 165 21.33 -34.85 -36.14
CA ARG A 165 21.98 -35.62 -35.06
C ARG A 165 22.02 -34.85 -33.74
N ASP A 166 22.09 -33.52 -33.83
CA ASP A 166 22.11 -32.62 -32.67
C ASP A 166 21.15 -31.44 -32.89
N PRO A 167 19.84 -31.63 -32.64
CA PRO A 167 18.83 -30.60 -32.89
C PRO A 167 19.00 -29.36 -32.02
N ASP A 168 19.72 -29.46 -30.90
CA ASP A 168 19.97 -28.35 -29.97
C ASP A 168 21.15 -27.46 -30.40
N LYS A 169 21.89 -27.85 -31.44
CA LYS A 169 23.01 -27.07 -31.96
C LYS A 169 22.53 -25.73 -32.54
N GLU A 170 23.04 -24.64 -31.98
CA GLU A 170 22.72 -23.26 -32.40
C GLU A 170 23.59 -22.82 -33.59
N PHE A 171 22.96 -22.37 -34.68
CA PHE A 171 23.58 -21.73 -35.84
C PHE A 171 23.21 -20.25 -35.81
N CYS A 172 24.18 -19.36 -35.79
CA CYS A 172 23.96 -17.94 -35.50
C CYS A 172 24.46 -17.04 -36.63
N VAL A 173 23.59 -16.12 -37.09
CA VAL A 173 23.94 -15.04 -38.02
C VAL A 173 23.56 -13.70 -37.39
N ALA A 174 24.54 -12.86 -37.12
CA ALA A 174 24.33 -11.51 -36.61
C ALA A 174 24.30 -10.50 -37.75
N VAL A 175 23.17 -9.80 -37.87
CA VAL A 175 22.89 -8.84 -38.94
C VAL A 175 22.69 -7.46 -38.34
N ARG A 176 23.37 -6.48 -38.93
CA ARG A 176 23.21 -5.06 -38.62
C ARG A 176 22.62 -4.36 -39.83
N MET A 177 21.64 -3.51 -39.58
CA MET A 177 21.04 -2.67 -40.62
C MET A 177 21.68 -1.28 -40.54
N ALA A 178 22.37 -0.88 -41.61
CA ALA A 178 22.98 0.44 -41.73
C ALA A 178 21.96 1.50 -42.17
N LEU A 179 22.36 2.78 -42.15
CA LEU A 179 21.53 3.84 -42.74
C LEU A 179 21.36 3.58 -44.25
N GLY A 180 20.11 3.39 -44.69
CA GLY A 180 19.76 3.13 -46.10
C GLY A 180 19.24 1.73 -46.40
N ASP A 181 18.70 1.02 -45.41
CA ASP A 181 18.14 -0.35 -45.55
C ASP A 181 19.13 -1.39 -46.11
N VAL A 182 20.42 -1.15 -45.88
CA VAL A 182 21.49 -2.08 -46.25
C VAL A 182 21.80 -3.00 -45.07
N TYR A 183 21.65 -4.29 -45.28
CA TYR A 183 22.00 -5.35 -44.35
C TYR A 183 23.49 -5.66 -44.45
N THR A 184 24.15 -5.74 -43.30
CA THR A 184 25.56 -6.11 -43.15
C THR A 184 25.66 -7.24 -42.14
N VAL A 185 26.28 -8.35 -42.51
CA VAL A 185 26.50 -9.47 -41.58
C VAL A 185 27.75 -9.17 -40.77
N THR A 186 27.60 -9.10 -39.45
CA THR A 186 28.70 -8.78 -38.52
C THR A 186 29.36 -10.05 -38.00
N LYS A 187 28.58 -11.13 -37.83
CA LYS A 187 29.07 -12.41 -37.30
C LYS A 187 28.29 -13.56 -37.92
N CYS A 188 28.97 -14.66 -38.25
CA CYS A 188 28.35 -15.89 -38.72
C CYS A 188 29.07 -17.08 -38.09
N GLU A 189 28.35 -17.95 -37.40
CA GLU A 189 28.88 -19.16 -36.76
C GLU A 189 27.92 -20.33 -37.02
N PRO A 190 28.35 -21.39 -37.74
CA PRO A 190 29.63 -21.60 -38.44
C PRO A 190 29.81 -20.69 -39.68
N LEU A 191 31.03 -20.57 -40.21
CA LEU A 191 31.30 -19.71 -41.38
C LEU A 191 30.74 -20.35 -42.66
N VAL A 192 29.91 -19.61 -43.39
CA VAL A 192 29.35 -20.03 -44.69
C VAL A 192 30.20 -19.41 -45.82
N PRO A 193 30.69 -20.20 -46.79
CA PRO A 193 31.55 -19.69 -47.86
C PRO A 193 30.85 -18.70 -48.81
N ASP A 194 29.55 -18.87 -49.06
CA ASP A 194 28.78 -18.07 -50.02
C ASP A 194 27.94 -16.94 -49.36
N LEU A 195 28.36 -16.54 -48.15
CA LEU A 195 27.62 -15.56 -47.34
C LEU A 195 27.56 -14.16 -47.97
N ASP A 196 28.61 -13.74 -48.66
CA ASP A 196 28.69 -12.41 -49.28
C ASP A 196 27.70 -12.26 -50.45
N GLU A 197 27.52 -13.32 -51.25
CA GLU A 197 26.55 -13.35 -52.35
C GLU A 197 25.10 -13.31 -51.83
N LEU A 198 24.85 -14.01 -50.72
CA LEU A 198 23.56 -13.99 -50.03
C LEU A 198 23.23 -12.59 -49.49
N VAL A 199 24.21 -11.90 -48.89
CA VAL A 199 24.02 -10.52 -48.40
C VAL A 199 23.72 -9.56 -49.55
N ASP A 200 24.44 -9.67 -50.66
CA ASP A 200 24.19 -8.88 -51.87
C ASP A 200 22.79 -9.13 -52.44
N GLN A 201 22.32 -10.37 -52.42
CA GLN A 201 20.98 -10.71 -52.88
C GLN A 201 19.91 -10.07 -52.00
N VAL A 202 20.07 -10.09 -50.68
CA VAL A 202 19.14 -9.46 -49.72
C VAL A 202 19.11 -7.96 -49.88
N ASN A 203 20.27 -7.33 -50.07
CA ASN A 203 20.34 -5.90 -50.30
C ASN A 203 19.65 -5.49 -51.62
N ARG A 204 19.52 -6.40 -52.60
CA ARG A 204 18.80 -6.16 -53.86
C ARG A 204 17.30 -6.43 -53.76
N THR A 205 16.88 -7.50 -53.09
CA THR A 205 15.47 -7.93 -53.03
C THR A 205 14.72 -7.44 -51.81
N ASN A 206 15.44 -7.01 -50.76
CA ASN A 206 14.94 -6.69 -49.43
C ASN A 206 14.08 -7.82 -48.80
N ASP A 207 14.30 -9.07 -49.23
CA ASP A 207 13.60 -10.23 -48.68
C ASP A 207 14.48 -10.96 -47.66
N PHE A 208 14.33 -10.55 -46.40
CA PHE A 208 15.03 -11.18 -45.30
C PHE A 208 14.56 -12.63 -45.04
N GLY A 209 13.33 -12.98 -45.40
CA GLY A 209 12.84 -14.35 -45.26
C GLY A 209 13.55 -15.31 -46.20
N ALA A 210 13.79 -14.87 -47.44
CA ALA A 210 14.58 -15.62 -48.41
C ALA A 210 16.04 -15.79 -47.95
N PHE A 211 16.63 -14.76 -47.36
CA PHE A 211 17.97 -14.81 -46.77
C PHE A 211 18.12 -15.90 -45.73
N VAL A 212 17.23 -15.92 -44.74
CA VAL A 212 17.29 -16.86 -43.61
C VAL A 212 17.18 -18.28 -44.13
N LYS A 213 16.26 -18.54 -45.06
CA LYS A 213 16.10 -19.86 -45.69
C LYS A 213 17.35 -20.29 -46.44
N ALA A 214 17.90 -19.42 -47.28
CA ALA A 214 19.10 -19.73 -48.06
C ALA A 214 20.32 -19.96 -47.15
N SER A 215 20.45 -19.16 -46.09
CA SER A 215 21.47 -19.37 -45.05
C SER A 215 21.29 -20.71 -44.34
N SER A 216 20.05 -21.12 -44.02
CA SER A 216 19.77 -22.43 -43.43
C SER A 216 20.16 -23.59 -44.36
N VAL A 217 19.91 -23.47 -45.67
CA VAL A 217 20.30 -24.49 -46.65
C VAL A 217 21.82 -24.62 -46.71
N GLU A 218 22.53 -23.50 -46.76
CA GLU A 218 24.00 -23.50 -46.72
C GLU A 218 24.56 -24.13 -45.44
N PHE A 219 23.94 -23.89 -44.29
CA PHE A 219 24.33 -24.57 -43.05
C PHE A 219 24.15 -26.09 -43.14
N VAL A 220 23.05 -26.58 -43.72
CA VAL A 220 22.83 -28.02 -43.94
C VAL A 220 23.90 -28.60 -44.87
N GLU A 221 24.21 -27.93 -45.99
CA GLU A 221 25.25 -28.37 -46.90
C GLU A 221 26.64 -28.36 -46.25
N GLY A 222 26.96 -27.32 -45.47
CA GLY A 222 28.19 -27.22 -44.71
C GLY A 222 28.37 -28.38 -43.74
N ILE A 223 27.32 -28.79 -43.04
CA ILE A 223 27.34 -29.98 -42.16
C ILE A 223 27.63 -31.24 -42.98
N SER A 224 26.96 -31.44 -44.11
CA SER A 224 27.17 -32.63 -44.96
C SER A 224 28.62 -32.75 -45.46
N LYS A 225 29.25 -31.63 -45.82
CA LYS A 225 30.65 -31.54 -46.26
C LYS A 225 31.61 -31.78 -45.08
N GLU A 226 31.34 -31.19 -43.92
CA GLU A 226 32.14 -31.41 -42.70
C GLU A 226 32.07 -32.88 -42.25
N GLU A 227 30.92 -33.51 -42.38
CA GLU A 227 30.73 -34.94 -42.11
C GLU A 227 31.50 -35.81 -43.10
N ALA A 228 31.40 -35.54 -44.40
CA ALA A 228 32.18 -36.25 -45.41
C ALA A 228 33.70 -36.16 -45.12
N ALA A 229 34.18 -34.97 -44.75
CA ALA A 229 35.57 -34.76 -44.35
C ALA A 229 35.95 -35.48 -43.04
N LYS A 230 35.03 -35.58 -42.06
CA LYS A 230 35.25 -36.38 -40.84
C LYS A 230 35.32 -37.87 -41.16
N PHE A 231 34.45 -38.38 -42.03
CA PHE A 231 34.51 -39.77 -42.50
C PHE A 231 35.81 -40.05 -43.26
N GLU A 232 36.26 -39.13 -44.10
CA GLU A 232 37.53 -39.25 -44.81
C GLU A 232 38.73 -39.22 -43.86
N ARG A 233 38.72 -38.37 -42.82
CA ARG A 233 39.75 -38.37 -41.76
C ARG A 233 39.76 -39.66 -40.96
N ILE A 234 38.59 -40.20 -40.61
CA ILE A 234 38.47 -41.47 -39.90
C ILE A 234 38.99 -42.60 -40.78
N ALA A 235 38.58 -42.64 -42.05
CA ALA A 235 39.06 -43.60 -43.05
C ALA A 235 40.58 -43.49 -43.24
N ALA A 236 41.13 -42.28 -43.36
CA ALA A 236 42.56 -42.04 -43.45
C ALA A 236 43.30 -42.49 -42.18
N SER A 237 42.74 -42.26 -40.98
CA SER A 237 43.34 -42.74 -39.73
C SER A 237 43.29 -44.28 -39.60
N LEU A 238 42.24 -44.92 -40.14
CA LEU A 238 42.12 -46.37 -40.21
C LEU A 238 43.11 -46.96 -41.20
N VAL A 239 43.27 -46.33 -42.37
CA VAL A 239 44.28 -46.71 -43.37
C VAL A 239 45.70 -46.54 -42.82
N ALA A 240 45.98 -45.43 -42.10
CA ALA A 240 47.26 -45.25 -41.43
C ALA A 240 47.52 -46.32 -40.37
N ARG A 241 46.53 -46.64 -39.54
CA ARG A 241 46.61 -47.77 -38.58
C ARG A 241 46.77 -49.13 -39.25
N LEU A 242 46.22 -49.34 -40.44
CA LEU A 242 46.38 -50.57 -41.21
C LEU A 242 47.79 -50.70 -41.80
N ASN A 243 48.39 -49.59 -42.22
CA ASN A 243 49.77 -49.57 -42.71
C ASN A 243 50.78 -49.79 -41.56
N ASP A 244 50.51 -49.30 -40.35
CA ASP A 244 51.34 -49.59 -39.16
C ASP A 244 51.33 -51.08 -38.77
N VAL A 245 50.35 -51.87 -39.24
CA VAL A 245 50.29 -53.33 -38.99
C VAL A 245 51.08 -54.12 -40.06
N GLN A 246 51.39 -53.53 -41.22
CA GLN A 246 52.12 -54.21 -42.30
C GLN A 246 53.66 -54.18 -42.16
N ASP A 247 54.20 -53.52 -41.14
CA ASP A 247 55.63 -53.55 -40.77
C ASP A 247 55.97 -54.62 -39.71
N TYR A 248 55.10 -55.63 -39.55
CA TYR A 248 55.50 -56.86 -38.87
C TYR A 248 56.34 -57.73 -39.82
N VAL A 249 57.65 -57.56 -39.64
CA VAL A 249 58.74 -58.46 -40.00
C VAL A 249 58.30 -59.93 -39.89
N GLU A 250 58.59 -60.72 -40.93
CA GLU A 250 58.62 -62.18 -40.87
C GLU A 250 59.57 -62.61 -39.73
N GLU A 251 59.01 -62.87 -38.54
CA GLU A 251 59.68 -63.62 -37.49
C GLU A 251 59.01 -64.98 -37.33
N ASP A 252 59.89 -65.97 -37.38
CA ASP A 252 59.70 -67.41 -37.35
C ASP A 252 58.51 -67.92 -36.52
N TYR A 253 57.83 -68.89 -37.12
CA TYR A 253 56.94 -69.86 -36.50
C TYR A 253 57.48 -70.34 -35.13
N ASN A 254 56.80 -69.96 -34.05
CA ASN A 254 56.65 -70.82 -32.88
C ASN A 254 55.15 -71.02 -32.61
N ASP A 255 54.72 -72.19 -33.05
CA ASP A 255 53.45 -72.86 -32.80
C ASP A 255 53.35 -73.20 -31.31
N ASP A 256 52.89 -72.23 -30.50
CA ASP A 256 52.36 -72.52 -29.17
C ASP A 256 50.84 -72.73 -29.31
N GLY A 257 50.48 -73.99 -29.49
CA GLY A 257 49.11 -74.46 -29.64
C GLY A 257 48.22 -74.02 -28.47
N ASP A 258 47.31 -73.09 -28.75
CA ASP A 258 46.13 -72.86 -27.91
C ASP A 258 45.12 -73.98 -28.20
N ASP A 259 45.24 -75.01 -27.38
CA ASP A 259 44.49 -76.27 -27.39
C ASP A 259 43.03 -76.04 -26.91
N SER A 260 42.30 -75.18 -27.63
CA SER A 260 40.92 -74.79 -27.31
C SER A 260 39.87 -75.53 -28.13
N LEU A 261 40.23 -76.62 -28.81
CA LEU A 261 39.30 -77.44 -29.60
C LEU A 261 39.02 -78.75 -28.87
N VAL A 262 37.76 -78.94 -28.48
CA VAL A 262 37.26 -80.18 -27.88
C VAL A 262 37.32 -81.29 -28.94
N PRO A 263 38.00 -82.42 -28.69
CA PRO A 263 38.00 -83.53 -29.62
C PRO A 263 36.60 -84.14 -29.72
N PHE A 264 36.18 -84.44 -30.95
CA PHE A 264 34.90 -85.08 -31.24
C PHE A 264 34.86 -86.48 -30.59
N GLY A 265 34.03 -86.65 -29.55
CA GLY A 265 33.89 -87.90 -28.81
C GLY A 265 33.98 -87.81 -27.28
N ALA A 266 34.19 -86.61 -26.72
CA ALA A 266 34.22 -86.41 -25.26
C ALA A 266 32.92 -86.87 -24.58
N SER A 267 33.06 -87.53 -23.41
CA SER A 267 31.92 -88.03 -22.65
C SER A 267 31.10 -86.87 -22.06
N PRO A 268 29.77 -87.02 -21.87
CA PRO A 268 28.93 -85.98 -21.28
C PRO A 268 29.42 -85.48 -19.92
N GLU A 269 30.11 -86.31 -19.13
CA GLU A 269 30.68 -85.93 -17.83
C GLU A 269 31.90 -85.01 -17.97
N GLU A 270 32.72 -85.19 -19.01
CA GLU A 270 33.92 -84.37 -19.25
C GLU A 270 33.57 -82.96 -19.74
N ILE A 271 32.50 -82.86 -20.53
CA ILE A 271 31.95 -81.56 -20.98
C ILE A 271 31.35 -80.79 -19.80
N ALA A 272 30.64 -81.49 -18.91
CA ALA A 272 30.04 -80.89 -17.71
C ALA A 272 31.12 -80.40 -16.71
N ALA A 273 32.19 -81.16 -16.51
CA ALA A 273 33.29 -80.79 -15.62
C ALA A 273 34.03 -79.52 -16.09
N ARG A 274 34.26 -79.37 -17.40
CA ARG A 274 34.90 -78.16 -17.97
C ARG A 274 33.99 -76.93 -17.95
N GLN A 275 32.69 -77.09 -18.20
CA GLN A 275 31.72 -75.98 -18.05
C GLN A 275 31.60 -75.51 -16.59
N ALA A 276 31.69 -76.44 -15.61
CA ALA A 276 31.70 -76.09 -14.19
C ALA A 276 32.96 -75.28 -13.77
N CYS A 277 34.13 -75.59 -14.34
CA CYS A 277 35.35 -74.80 -14.12
C CYS A 277 35.26 -73.37 -14.67
N ILE A 278 34.67 -73.19 -15.85
CA ILE A 278 34.48 -71.85 -16.45
C ILE A 278 33.47 -71.03 -15.64
N ALA A 279 32.43 -71.66 -15.09
CA ALA A 279 31.45 -71.00 -14.22
C ALA A 279 32.04 -70.55 -12.87
N GLN A 280 32.94 -71.34 -12.27
CA GLN A 280 33.62 -70.95 -11.02
C GLN A 280 34.57 -69.75 -11.18
N ARG A 281 35.17 -69.56 -12.36
CA ARG A 281 35.98 -68.36 -12.64
C ARG A 281 35.17 -67.07 -12.77
N ARG A 282 33.87 -67.16 -13.10
CA ARG A 282 32.98 -65.99 -13.22
C ARG A 282 32.32 -65.59 -11.90
N SER A 283 32.23 -66.49 -10.92
CA SER A 283 31.59 -66.21 -9.62
C SER A 283 32.55 -65.73 -8.51
N GLY A 284 33.87 -65.77 -8.71
CA GLY A 284 34.88 -65.37 -7.72
C GLY A 284 35.26 -63.87 -7.68
N GLY A 285 34.58 -63.01 -8.44
CA GLY A 285 35.01 -61.62 -8.67
C GLY A 285 34.09 -60.52 -8.14
N VAL A 286 33.34 -60.72 -7.05
CA VAL A 286 32.57 -59.64 -6.38
C VAL A 286 32.50 -59.89 -4.87
N THR A 287 33.36 -59.23 -4.08
CA THR A 287 33.13 -58.90 -2.66
C THR A 287 33.88 -57.59 -2.36
N GLY A 288 33.17 -56.49 -2.17
CA GLY A 288 32.99 -55.83 -0.86
C GLY A 288 33.68 -54.45 -0.90
N SER A 289 33.13 -53.33 -0.46
CA SER A 289 32.32 -53.15 0.75
C SER A 289 31.51 -51.85 0.66
N SER A 290 30.20 -51.97 0.90
CA SER A 290 29.36 -50.92 1.44
C SER A 290 29.25 -51.14 2.95
N SER A 291 29.38 -50.07 3.72
CA SER A 291 28.90 -50.03 5.10
C SER A 291 28.09 -48.75 5.30
N SER A 292 26.86 -48.99 5.75
CA SER A 292 25.80 -48.06 6.08
C SER A 292 26.01 -47.46 7.46
N SER A 293 25.76 -46.16 7.60
CA SER A 293 25.40 -45.58 8.90
C SER A 293 24.22 -44.63 8.73
N SER A 294 23.07 -45.07 9.22
CA SER A 294 21.87 -44.30 9.51
C SER A 294 22.11 -43.29 10.63
N GLY A 295 21.75 -42.04 10.40
CA GLY A 295 21.68 -40.99 11.41
C GLY A 295 20.72 -39.91 10.93
N GLY A 296 19.55 -39.82 11.57
CA GLY A 296 18.56 -38.80 11.28
C GLY A 296 19.05 -37.42 11.71
N ASP A 297 18.71 -36.41 10.91
CA ASP A 297 18.58 -35.06 11.43
C ASP A 297 17.55 -34.29 10.59
N SER A 298 16.41 -34.05 11.22
CA SER A 298 15.38 -33.12 10.76
C SER A 298 15.87 -31.69 11.01
N GLY A 299 16.80 -31.25 10.16
CA GLY A 299 17.35 -29.90 10.13
C GLY A 299 16.38 -28.93 9.44
N ALA A 300 15.53 -28.30 10.25
CA ALA A 300 14.79 -27.10 9.87
C ALA A 300 15.78 -26.01 9.40
N LEU A 301 15.75 -25.69 8.11
CA LEU A 301 16.40 -24.50 7.55
C LEU A 301 15.74 -23.25 8.15
N ARG A 302 16.36 -22.73 9.22
CA ARG A 302 16.19 -21.35 9.66
C ARG A 302 16.71 -20.43 8.56
N LEU A 303 15.79 -19.87 7.79
CA LEU A 303 16.05 -18.66 7.02
C LEU A 303 16.32 -17.53 8.02
N ALA A 304 17.50 -16.93 7.88
CA ALA A 304 17.95 -15.81 8.69
C ALA A 304 17.02 -14.59 8.55
N ASP A 305 16.72 -13.99 9.69
CA ASP A 305 16.13 -12.67 9.82
C ASP A 305 17.00 -11.60 9.14
N GLY A 306 16.42 -10.94 8.15
CA GLY A 306 16.93 -9.74 7.49
C GLY A 306 15.76 -8.85 7.06
N PRO A 307 15.85 -7.51 7.18
CA PRO A 307 14.74 -6.67 7.55
C PRO A 307 13.98 -6.20 6.31
N ASN A 308 12.88 -6.85 5.94
CA ASN A 308 11.82 -6.25 5.13
C ASN A 308 10.57 -7.14 5.12
N GLY A 309 9.85 -7.14 6.24
CA GLY A 309 8.53 -7.74 6.35
C GLY A 309 7.49 -6.89 5.61
N TYR A 310 6.95 -7.43 4.51
CA TYR A 310 5.78 -6.89 3.84
C TYR A 310 4.55 -7.05 4.74
N VAL A 311 3.99 -5.94 5.22
CA VAL A 311 2.79 -5.90 6.07
C VAL A 311 1.54 -5.70 5.19
N PRO A 312 0.54 -6.58 5.23
CA PRO A 312 -0.72 -6.41 4.50
C PRO A 312 -1.46 -5.12 4.86
N ARG A 313 -1.99 -4.45 3.83
CA ARG A 313 -2.50 -3.06 3.85
C ARG A 313 -3.76 -2.84 4.71
N SER A 314 -4.39 -3.89 5.25
CA SER A 314 -5.70 -3.82 5.91
C SER A 314 -5.68 -3.49 7.40
N LYS A 315 -4.51 -3.29 8.04
CA LYS A 315 -4.40 -2.96 9.47
C LYS A 315 -3.64 -1.66 9.81
N ARG A 316 -3.50 -0.71 8.89
CA ARG A 316 -2.96 0.63 9.21
C ARG A 316 -4.06 1.60 9.66
N ARG A 317 -4.64 1.38 10.84
CA ARG A 317 -5.20 2.48 11.64
C ARG A 317 -4.08 3.00 12.55
N ARG A 318 -3.38 4.03 12.08
CA ARG A 318 -2.49 4.81 12.96
C ARG A 318 -3.38 5.66 13.85
N GLN A 319 -3.34 5.41 15.16
CA GLN A 319 -3.68 6.45 16.12
C GLN A 319 -2.62 7.54 15.98
N ILE A 320 -3.05 8.74 15.61
CA ILE A 320 -2.22 9.94 15.69
C ILE A 320 -2.23 10.34 17.17
N PRO A 321 -1.08 10.44 17.86
CA PRO A 321 -1.02 10.99 19.20
C PRO A 321 -1.47 12.46 19.17
N ASP A 322 -2.37 12.81 20.08
CA ASP A 322 -3.12 14.09 20.12
C ASP A 322 -2.26 15.32 20.50
N GLU A 323 -0.93 15.19 20.54
CA GLU A 323 -0.04 16.23 21.11
C GLU A 323 0.50 17.24 20.09
N ASN A 324 0.13 17.17 18.81
CA ASN A 324 0.68 18.05 17.76
C ASN A 324 -0.37 18.82 16.93
N LEU A 325 -1.51 19.16 17.51
CA LEU A 325 -2.43 20.12 16.87
C LEU A 325 -2.15 21.55 17.39
N PRO A 326 -1.87 22.53 16.50
CA PRO A 326 -1.69 23.92 16.91
C PRO A 326 -3.00 24.47 17.48
N LYS A 327 -2.87 25.20 18.60
CA LYS A 327 -3.98 25.86 19.30
C LYS A 327 -4.68 26.89 18.43
#